data_AF-R3TVZ7-F1
#
_entry.id   AF-R3TVZ7-F1
#
_cell.length_a   1.000
_cell.length_b   1.000
_cell.length_c   1.000
_cell.angle_alpha   90.00
_cell.angle_beta   90.00
_cell.angle_gamma   90.00
#
_symmetry.space_group_name_H-M   'P 1'
#
loop_
_entity.id
_entity.type
_entity.pdbx_description
1 polymer ?
#
loop_
_entity_poly.entity_id
_entity_poly.type
_entity_poly.pdbx_seq_one_letter_code
_entity_poly.pdbx_strand_id
1 'polypeptide(L)'
;MARKKKQTVDYFPHMANSGKTLFILENSFGNDGYAFWFKLLELIASTDGHVIDVGNSAEWRFLLAKTRVNEETANNILNMLAELDAIDLELWKEKVIWATNFMENVGDVYLRRKVAKPRKPDLKNKCQHNSYSPAIIEAETEHNKQDVDINQQSKVKESKVNKSKVKESSNKDDSDDLKTIFRFYESNGFGTLGQKTMQDFEYWIKDFIEIGATEGNAIKIILAAISEAVDYNKRSYAYINRILQDWEQKRYLTIDDVKAGQKKIQADKNNQQPETNTDYDDLDWG
;
A
#
# COMPACT_ATOMS: atom_id res chain seq x y z
N MET A 1 -37.16 6.16 -1.23
CA MET A 1 -36.17 7.00 -1.93
C MET A 1 -35.13 6.09 -2.57
N ALA A 2 -34.66 6.40 -3.79
CA ALA A 2 -33.57 5.64 -4.41
C ALA A 2 -32.25 5.90 -3.69
N ARG A 3 -31.41 4.87 -3.51
CA ARG A 3 -30.08 5.02 -2.87
C ARG A 3 -29.15 5.77 -3.82
N LYS A 4 -28.55 6.88 -3.37
CA LYS A 4 -27.50 7.61 -4.12
C LYS A 4 -26.37 6.63 -4.46
N LYS A 5 -25.87 6.67 -5.70
CA LYS A 5 -24.76 5.82 -6.16
C LYS A 5 -23.47 6.25 -5.42
N LYS A 6 -22.69 5.30 -4.87
CA LYS A 6 -21.45 5.61 -4.13
C LYS A 6 -20.39 6.18 -5.09
N GLN A 7 -20.00 7.44 -4.86
CA GLN A 7 -18.92 8.13 -5.60
C GLN A 7 -17.65 8.31 -4.75
N THR A 8 -17.58 7.70 -3.57
CA THR A 8 -16.35 7.61 -2.77
C THR A 8 -15.60 6.31 -3.06
N VAL A 9 -14.29 6.30 -2.85
CA VAL A 9 -13.43 5.13 -3.07
C VAL A 9 -12.63 4.86 -1.80
N ASP A 10 -12.59 3.60 -1.39
CA ASP A 10 -12.03 3.17 -0.11
C ASP A 10 -10.51 2.87 -0.19
N TYR A 11 -9.92 3.00 -1.38
CA TYR A 11 -8.49 2.82 -1.66
C TYR A 11 -8.04 3.69 -2.84
N PHE A 12 -6.74 3.96 -2.95
CA PHE A 12 -6.11 4.43 -4.17
C PHE A 12 -4.70 3.82 -4.28
N PRO A 13 -4.16 3.60 -5.48
CA PRO A 13 -2.82 3.03 -5.62
C PRO A 13 -1.75 4.04 -5.18
N HIS A 14 -0.83 3.61 -4.31
CA HIS A 14 0.45 4.28 -4.09
C HIS A 14 1.46 3.67 -5.07
N MET A 15 2.09 4.51 -5.90
CA MET A 15 3.06 4.08 -6.90
C MET A 15 4.47 4.18 -6.34
N ALA A 16 5.21 3.06 -6.33
CA ALA A 16 6.54 2.97 -5.72
C ALA A 16 7.60 3.88 -6.38
N ASN A 17 7.46 4.17 -7.68
CA ASN A 17 8.28 5.16 -8.36
C ASN A 17 7.77 6.56 -8.00
N SER A 18 8.49 7.28 -7.15
CA SER A 18 8.21 8.67 -6.83
C SER A 18 8.31 9.55 -8.08
N GLY A 19 7.16 9.99 -8.59
CA GLY A 19 7.10 10.95 -9.69
C GLY A 19 7.68 12.31 -9.29
N LYS A 20 7.97 13.16 -10.30
CA LYS A 20 8.56 14.50 -10.10
C LYS A 20 7.86 15.30 -9.01
N THR A 21 6.53 15.24 -8.94
CA THR A 21 5.70 15.89 -7.91
C THR A 21 6.14 15.54 -6.49
N LEU A 22 6.31 14.25 -6.19
CA LEU A 22 6.60 13.80 -4.82
C LEU A 22 8.03 14.17 -4.41
N PHE A 23 8.98 14.01 -5.33
CA PHE A 23 10.37 14.43 -5.12
C PHE A 23 10.50 15.93 -4.85
N ILE A 24 9.78 16.77 -5.61
CA ILE A 24 9.81 18.24 -5.42
C ILE A 24 9.16 18.61 -4.08
N LEU A 25 8.01 18.02 -3.73
CA LEU A 25 7.36 18.28 -2.45
C LEU A 25 8.21 17.87 -1.25
N GLU A 26 8.86 16.71 -1.31
CA GLU A 26 9.76 16.22 -0.25
C GLU A 26 11.01 17.11 -0.14
N ASN A 27 11.58 17.57 -1.25
CA ASN A 27 12.73 18.47 -1.24
C ASN A 27 12.38 19.90 -0.77
N SER A 28 11.18 20.41 -1.07
CA SER A 28 10.75 21.78 -0.71
C SER A 28 10.09 21.88 0.67
N PHE A 29 9.40 20.84 1.14
CA PHE A 29 8.58 20.85 2.36
C PHE A 29 8.82 19.64 3.27
N GLY A 30 9.79 18.78 2.95
CA GLY A 30 10.12 17.59 3.74
C GLY A 30 8.95 16.61 3.88
N ASN A 31 8.92 15.95 5.05
CA ASN A 31 7.86 15.01 5.41
C ASN A 31 6.47 15.63 5.42
N ASP A 32 6.35 16.95 5.66
CA ASP A 32 5.06 17.65 5.63
C ASP A 32 4.52 17.72 4.20
N GLY A 33 5.36 17.97 3.20
CA GLY A 33 4.96 17.92 1.78
C GLY A 33 4.47 16.53 1.36
N TYR A 34 5.22 15.49 1.70
CA TYR A 34 4.84 14.10 1.46
C TYR A 34 3.51 13.75 2.14
N ALA A 35 3.40 14.01 3.45
CA ALA A 35 2.22 13.66 4.24
C ALA A 35 0.99 14.47 3.83
N PHE A 36 1.16 15.75 3.46
CA PHE A 36 0.09 16.60 2.97
C PHE A 36 -0.51 16.02 1.68
N TRP A 37 0.33 15.64 0.71
CA TRP A 37 -0.14 15.09 -0.56
C TRP A 37 -0.99 13.83 -0.37
N PHE A 38 -0.51 12.84 0.38
CA PHE A 38 -1.28 11.61 0.59
C PHE A 38 -2.56 11.82 1.40
N LYS A 39 -2.54 12.71 2.41
CA LYS A 39 -3.76 13.07 3.15
C LYS A 39 -4.75 13.87 2.31
N LEU A 40 -4.28 14.65 1.33
CA LEU A 40 -5.14 15.31 0.35
C LEU A 40 -5.80 14.27 -0.57
N LEU A 41 -5.06 13.25 -1.02
CA LEU A 41 -5.63 12.13 -1.78
C LEU A 41 -6.65 11.32 -0.96
N GLU A 42 -6.42 11.09 0.34
CA GLU A 42 -7.42 10.49 1.24
C GLU A 42 -8.73 11.31 1.27
N LEU A 43 -8.62 12.63 1.38
CA LEU A 43 -9.78 13.53 1.37
C LEU A 43 -10.49 13.47 0.02
N ILE A 44 -9.76 13.56 -1.10
CA ILE A 44 -10.34 13.43 -2.45
C ILE A 44 -11.07 12.09 -2.58
N ALA A 45 -10.47 10.98 -2.18
CA ALA A 45 -11.05 9.64 -2.24
C ALA A 45 -12.34 9.48 -1.41
N SER A 46 -12.38 10.11 -0.24
CA SER A 46 -13.51 10.05 0.70
C SER A 46 -14.59 11.11 0.48
N THR A 47 -14.35 12.11 -0.37
CA THR A 47 -15.37 13.11 -0.76
C THR A 47 -16.21 12.63 -1.94
N ASP A 48 -17.53 12.77 -1.83
CA ASP A 48 -18.49 12.41 -2.86
C ASP A 48 -18.24 13.21 -4.16
N GLY A 49 -17.88 12.51 -5.24
CA GLY A 49 -17.57 13.13 -6.53
C GLY A 49 -16.12 13.58 -6.70
N HIS A 50 -15.25 13.39 -5.70
CA HIS A 50 -13.81 13.66 -5.76
C HIS A 50 -13.42 15.14 -6.00
N VAL A 51 -14.29 16.07 -5.59
CA VAL A 51 -14.08 17.52 -5.65
C VAL A 51 -14.10 18.07 -4.23
N ILE A 52 -13.06 18.79 -3.82
CA ILE A 52 -13.04 19.47 -2.51
C ILE A 52 -13.15 20.98 -2.74
N ASP A 53 -14.21 21.61 -2.24
CA ASP A 53 -14.30 23.07 -2.17
C ASP A 53 -13.75 23.56 -0.83
N VAL A 54 -12.57 24.19 -0.85
CA VAL A 54 -11.95 24.82 0.32
C VAL A 54 -12.13 26.33 0.35
N GLY A 55 -13.02 26.89 -0.48
CA GLY A 55 -13.46 28.29 -0.34
C GLY A 55 -14.23 28.55 0.95
N ASN A 56 -14.78 27.51 1.58
CA ASN A 56 -15.40 27.57 2.90
C ASN A 56 -14.35 27.47 4.02
N SER A 57 -14.38 28.42 4.96
CA SER A 57 -13.52 28.43 6.17
C SER A 57 -13.59 27.13 7.00
N ALA A 58 -14.73 26.43 7.00
CA ALA A 58 -14.87 25.15 7.69
C ALA A 58 -14.05 24.03 7.03
N GLU A 59 -14.16 23.87 5.71
CA GLU A 59 -13.42 22.87 4.93
C GLU A 59 -11.92 23.18 4.92
N TRP A 60 -11.55 24.46 4.81
CA TRP A 60 -10.16 24.89 4.93
C TRP A 60 -9.55 24.51 6.30
N ARG A 61 -10.25 24.80 7.40
CA ARG A 61 -9.81 24.39 8.75
C ARG A 61 -9.73 22.87 8.90
N PHE A 62 -10.65 22.12 8.29
CA PHE A 62 -10.61 20.66 8.31
C PHE A 62 -9.40 20.10 7.55
N LEU A 63 -9.08 20.65 6.38
CA LEU A 63 -7.88 20.31 5.62
C LEU A 63 -6.60 20.56 6.44
N LEU A 64 -6.47 21.74 7.07
CA LEU A 64 -5.34 22.06 7.95
C LEU A 64 -5.23 21.09 9.14
N ALA A 65 -6.33 20.79 9.82
CA ALA A 65 -6.35 19.87 10.96
C ALA A 65 -6.00 18.42 10.57
N LYS A 66 -6.51 17.95 9.43
CA LYS A 66 -6.22 16.61 8.87
C LYS A 66 -4.74 16.50 8.48
N THR A 67 -4.24 17.49 7.73
CA THR A 67 -2.85 17.52 7.23
C THR A 67 -1.83 17.75 8.34
N ARG A 68 -2.18 18.54 9.37
CA ARG A 68 -1.35 19.00 10.50
C ARG A 68 -0.28 20.04 10.14
N VAL A 69 -0.49 20.78 9.05
CA VAL A 69 0.34 21.94 8.68
C VAL A 69 -0.38 23.26 8.98
N ASN A 70 0.35 24.36 9.01
CA ASN A 70 -0.24 25.69 9.12
C ASN A 70 -0.80 26.19 7.76
N GLU A 71 -1.52 27.30 7.78
CA GLU A 71 -2.17 27.90 6.61
C GLU A 71 -1.21 28.35 5.50
N GLU A 72 -0.03 28.87 5.85
CA GLU A 72 0.99 29.30 4.90
C GLU A 72 1.61 28.09 4.17
N THR A 73 2.06 27.09 4.93
CA THR A 73 2.60 25.83 4.42
C THR A 73 1.59 25.10 3.53
N ALA A 74 0.31 25.06 3.92
CA ALA A 74 -0.75 24.46 3.11
C ALA A 74 -0.96 25.18 1.77
N ASN A 75 -1.02 26.52 1.76
CA ASN A 75 -1.15 27.27 0.51
C ASN A 75 0.09 27.07 -0.38
N ASN A 76 1.30 27.07 0.20
CA ASN A 76 2.54 26.86 -0.56
C ASN A 76 2.60 25.46 -1.19
N ILE A 77 2.20 24.41 -0.46
CA ILE A 77 2.12 23.04 -1.00
C ILE A 77 1.05 22.94 -2.10
N LEU A 78 -0.13 23.55 -1.92
CA LEU A 78 -1.20 23.52 -2.93
C LEU A 78 -0.84 24.31 -4.19
N ASN A 79 -0.15 25.45 -4.05
CA ASN A 79 0.40 26.19 -5.19
C ASN A 79 1.41 25.33 -5.97
N MET A 80 2.37 24.70 -5.29
CA MET A 80 3.33 23.78 -5.90
C MET A 80 2.64 22.58 -6.59
N LEU A 81 1.60 22.01 -5.97
CA LEU A 81 0.81 20.94 -6.59
C LEU A 81 0.08 21.40 -7.86
N ALA A 82 -0.36 22.65 -7.92
CA ALA A 82 -1.02 23.22 -9.09
C ALA A 82 -0.01 23.61 -10.20
N GLU A 83 1.19 24.05 -9.84
CA GLU A 83 2.30 24.32 -10.77
C GLU A 83 2.87 23.03 -11.39
N LEU A 84 2.76 21.90 -10.69
CA LEU A 84 3.24 20.58 -11.15
C LEU A 84 2.16 19.72 -11.81
N ASP A 85 1.02 20.33 -12.22
CA ASP A 85 -0.15 19.67 -12.83
C ASP A 85 -0.69 18.46 -12.03
N ALA A 86 -0.42 18.40 -10.72
CA ALA A 86 -0.90 17.34 -9.83
C ALA A 86 -2.32 17.60 -9.33
N ILE A 87 -2.68 18.89 -9.19
CA ILE A 87 -4.06 19.37 -9.07
C ILE A 87 -4.33 20.43 -10.14
N ASP A 88 -5.60 20.65 -10.46
CA ASP A 88 -6.01 21.55 -11.54
C ASP A 88 -5.82 23.04 -11.17
N LEU A 89 -4.94 23.73 -11.90
CA LEU A 89 -4.57 25.13 -11.66
C LEU A 89 -5.74 26.11 -11.79
N GLU A 90 -6.70 25.87 -12.69
CA GLU A 90 -7.84 26.77 -12.87
C GLU A 90 -8.84 26.63 -11.72
N LEU A 91 -9.14 25.40 -11.32
CA LEU A 91 -10.00 25.12 -10.16
C LEU A 91 -9.35 25.61 -8.85
N TRP A 92 -8.02 25.47 -8.70
CA TRP A 92 -7.34 25.91 -7.48
C TRP A 92 -7.40 27.43 -7.24
N LYS A 93 -7.34 28.25 -8.32
CA LYS A 93 -7.56 29.71 -8.22
C LYS A 93 -8.92 30.05 -7.61
N GLU A 94 -9.92 29.21 -7.88
CA GLU A 94 -11.29 29.29 -7.39
C GLU A 94 -11.50 28.54 -6.06
N LYS A 95 -10.41 28.15 -5.39
CA LYS A 95 -10.31 27.36 -4.14
C LYS A 95 -11.01 25.99 -4.20
N VAL A 96 -11.09 25.41 -5.40
CA VAL A 96 -11.57 24.05 -5.64
C VAL A 96 -10.38 23.14 -5.96
N ILE A 97 -10.27 22.01 -5.25
CA ILE A 97 -9.22 21.03 -5.47
C ILE A 97 -9.79 19.86 -6.28
N TRP A 98 -9.14 19.57 -7.41
CA TRP A 98 -9.41 18.45 -8.30
C TRP A 98 -8.10 17.86 -8.79
N ALA A 99 -7.96 16.54 -8.81
CA ALA A 99 -6.75 15.84 -9.25
C ALA A 99 -7.07 14.85 -10.38
N THR A 100 -6.75 15.22 -11.63
CA THR A 100 -7.02 14.38 -12.81
C THR A 100 -6.29 13.03 -12.74
N ASN A 101 -5.03 13.04 -12.29
CA ASN A 101 -4.20 11.83 -12.13
C ASN A 101 -4.82 10.84 -11.11
N PHE A 102 -5.40 11.36 -10.01
CA PHE A 102 -6.13 10.53 -9.05
C PHE A 102 -7.34 9.85 -9.70
N MET A 103 -8.10 10.61 -10.49
CA MET A 103 -9.29 10.13 -11.17
C MET A 103 -9.00 9.05 -12.21
N GLU A 104 -7.86 9.12 -12.88
CA GLU A 104 -7.35 8.04 -13.75
C GLU A 104 -7.01 6.79 -12.94
N ASN A 105 -6.25 6.95 -11.87
CA ASN A 105 -5.83 5.85 -10.99
C ASN A 105 -6.99 5.08 -10.32
N VAL A 106 -8.16 5.72 -10.10
CA VAL A 106 -9.37 5.04 -9.57
C VAL A 106 -10.39 4.67 -10.66
N GLY A 107 -10.05 4.80 -11.94
CA GLY A 107 -10.97 4.57 -13.07
C GLY A 107 -11.61 3.18 -13.06
N ASP A 108 -10.83 2.13 -12.79
CA ASP A 108 -11.29 0.74 -12.67
C ASP A 108 -12.43 0.53 -11.68
N VAL A 109 -12.44 1.32 -10.59
CA VAL A 109 -13.50 1.24 -9.58
C VAL A 109 -14.85 1.64 -10.17
N TYR A 110 -14.85 2.66 -11.03
CA TYR A 110 -16.05 3.14 -11.72
C TYR A 110 -16.51 2.17 -12.82
N LEU A 111 -15.56 1.60 -13.58
CA LEU A 111 -15.83 0.55 -14.56
C LEU A 111 -16.51 -0.67 -13.90
N ARG A 112 -15.92 -1.19 -12.82
CA ARG A 112 -16.47 -2.33 -12.04
C ARG A 112 -17.84 -2.03 -11.44
N ARG A 113 -18.05 -0.80 -10.96
CA ARG A 113 -19.35 -0.35 -10.41
C ARG A 113 -20.43 -0.15 -11.49
N LYS A 114 -20.07 -0.08 -12.77
CA LYS A 114 -20.97 0.32 -13.89
C LYS A 114 -21.66 1.66 -13.62
N VAL A 115 -20.88 2.62 -13.10
CA VAL A 115 -21.32 3.99 -12.81
C VAL A 115 -20.40 4.97 -13.54
N ALA A 116 -20.97 6.05 -14.08
CA ALA A 116 -20.19 7.12 -14.69
C ALA A 116 -19.13 7.65 -13.72
N LYS A 117 -17.89 7.71 -14.19
CA LYS A 117 -16.77 8.36 -13.50
C LYS A 117 -17.07 9.86 -13.35
N PRO A 118 -16.90 10.45 -12.15
CA PRO A 118 -16.97 11.91 -11.98
C PRO A 118 -16.10 12.65 -13.01
N ARG A 119 -16.64 13.75 -13.56
CA ARG A 119 -15.93 14.62 -14.53
C ARG A 119 -15.40 15.87 -13.82
N LYS A 120 -14.37 16.50 -14.41
CA LYS A 120 -13.83 17.79 -13.93
C LYS A 120 -14.97 18.82 -13.80
N PRO A 121 -15.07 19.57 -12.69
CA PRO A 121 -16.05 20.64 -12.55
C PRO A 121 -15.88 21.75 -13.61
N ASP A 122 -16.98 22.17 -14.22
CA ASP A 122 -17.02 23.34 -15.10
C ASP A 122 -17.15 24.63 -14.29
N LEU A 123 -16.11 25.47 -14.35
CA LEU A 123 -16.06 26.78 -13.69
C LEU A 123 -17.19 27.74 -14.10
N LYS A 124 -17.77 27.55 -15.29
CA LYS A 124 -18.83 28.41 -15.83
C LYS A 124 -20.17 28.32 -15.09
N ASN A 125 -20.37 27.31 -14.25
CA ASN A 125 -21.64 27.07 -13.54
C ASN A 125 -21.75 27.70 -12.14
N LYS A 126 -20.81 28.57 -11.72
CA LYS A 126 -20.90 29.29 -10.42
C LYS A 126 -22.07 30.29 -10.33
N CYS A 127 -22.74 30.61 -11.44
CA CYS A 127 -23.86 31.56 -11.49
C CYS A 127 -25.26 30.95 -11.20
N GLN A 128 -25.38 30.01 -10.26
CA GLN A 128 -26.60 29.82 -9.44
C GLN A 128 -26.40 28.72 -8.37
N HIS A 129 -26.73 29.08 -7.12
CA HIS A 129 -26.82 28.22 -5.94
C HIS A 129 -25.54 27.56 -5.39
N ASN A 130 -25.25 27.97 -4.17
CA ASN A 130 -24.36 27.39 -3.18
C ASN A 130 -24.69 25.90 -2.90
N SER A 131 -24.20 24.98 -3.73
CA SER A 131 -24.09 23.52 -3.55
C SER A 131 -23.52 22.93 -4.84
N TYR A 132 -22.36 22.27 -4.80
CA TYR A 132 -21.89 21.48 -5.95
C TYR A 132 -22.79 20.24 -6.12
N SER A 133 -23.85 20.41 -6.92
CA SER A 133 -24.79 19.34 -7.28
C SER A 133 -24.11 18.36 -8.26
N PRO A 134 -24.37 17.04 -8.17
CA PRO A 134 -23.66 16.06 -9.00
C PRO A 134 -23.91 16.27 -10.49
N ALA A 135 -22.84 16.38 -11.27
CA ALA A 135 -22.91 16.66 -12.69
C ALA A 135 -23.70 15.59 -13.48
N ILE A 136 -24.78 16.05 -14.10
CA ILE A 136 -25.39 15.70 -15.39
C ILE A 136 -24.98 14.33 -15.99
N ILE A 137 -25.99 13.49 -16.20
CA ILE A 137 -25.89 12.22 -16.91
C ILE A 137 -26.26 12.47 -18.38
N GLU A 138 -25.32 12.25 -19.29
CA GLU A 138 -25.62 11.93 -20.69
C GLU A 138 -25.01 10.58 -21.03
N ALA A 139 -25.77 9.79 -21.80
CA ALA A 139 -25.44 8.42 -22.14
C ALA A 139 -25.06 8.36 -23.61
N GLU A 140 -23.80 8.01 -23.88
CA GLU A 140 -23.41 7.45 -25.17
C GLU A 140 -22.76 6.09 -24.94
N THR A 141 -23.18 5.13 -25.75
CA THR A 141 -22.72 3.75 -25.76
C THR A 141 -21.82 3.55 -26.96
N GLU A 142 -20.71 2.82 -26.81
CA GLU A 142 -20.41 1.69 -27.69
C GLU A 142 -19.29 0.79 -27.16
N HIS A 143 -19.05 -0.31 -27.86
CA HIS A 143 -18.44 -1.52 -27.33
C HIS A 143 -16.91 -1.49 -27.20
N ASN A 144 -16.41 -2.11 -26.13
CA ASN A 144 -15.57 -3.28 -26.34
C ASN A 144 -15.75 -4.35 -25.25
N LYS A 145 -15.73 -5.63 -25.64
CA LYS A 145 -15.87 -6.77 -24.72
C LYS A 145 -14.49 -7.33 -24.40
N GLN A 146 -14.10 -7.30 -23.14
CA GLN A 146 -13.17 -8.29 -22.60
C GLN A 146 -13.78 -8.87 -21.32
N ASP A 147 -13.86 -10.20 -21.31
CA ASP A 147 -14.50 -11.00 -20.28
C ASP A 147 -13.44 -11.47 -19.28
N VAL A 148 -13.59 -11.11 -18.00
CA VAL A 148 -12.73 -11.54 -16.89
C VAL A 148 -13.57 -11.68 -15.61
N ASP A 149 -14.28 -12.79 -15.44
CA ASP A 149 -14.69 -13.31 -14.11
C ASP A 149 -13.54 -14.24 -13.60
N ILE A 150 -13.40 -14.64 -12.33
CA ILE A 150 -14.37 -14.64 -11.24
C ILE A 150 -13.76 -14.06 -9.96
N ASN A 151 -14.44 -13.12 -9.30
CA ASN A 151 -14.53 -13.18 -7.83
C ASN A 151 -15.84 -12.61 -7.29
N GLN A 152 -16.86 -13.47 -7.17
CA GLN A 152 -18.11 -13.14 -6.50
C GLN A 152 -17.91 -13.16 -4.98
N GLN A 153 -17.85 -11.99 -4.35
CA GLN A 153 -17.93 -11.90 -2.90
C GLN A 153 -19.29 -12.45 -2.43
N SER A 154 -19.27 -13.62 -1.79
CA SER A 154 -20.48 -14.33 -1.38
C SER A 154 -21.23 -13.55 -0.29
N LYS A 155 -22.53 -13.32 -0.52
CA LYS A 155 -23.44 -12.81 0.51
C LYS A 155 -23.72 -13.92 1.53
N VAL A 156 -22.89 -14.02 2.56
CA VAL A 156 -23.21 -14.84 3.73
C VAL A 156 -24.42 -14.23 4.44
N LYS A 157 -25.46 -15.04 4.66
CA LYS A 157 -26.66 -14.63 5.40
C LYS A 157 -26.33 -14.42 6.87
N GLU A 158 -26.93 -13.41 7.50
CA GLU A 158 -26.81 -13.19 8.94
C GLU A 158 -27.29 -14.42 9.74
N SER A 159 -26.39 -15.04 10.50
CA SER A 159 -26.72 -16.00 11.55
C SER A 159 -26.67 -15.32 12.91
N LYS A 160 -27.84 -15.03 13.48
CA LYS A 160 -27.97 -14.60 14.88
C LYS A 160 -27.56 -15.75 15.80
N VAL A 161 -26.47 -15.59 16.56
CA VAL A 161 -26.17 -16.42 17.74
C VAL A 161 -25.80 -15.51 18.92
N ASN A 162 -26.12 -15.99 20.12
CA ASN A 162 -26.34 -15.18 21.31
C ASN A 162 -25.09 -14.53 21.93
N LYS A 163 -25.34 -13.40 22.62
CA LYS A 163 -24.47 -12.84 23.65
C LYS A 163 -24.12 -13.90 24.71
N SER A 164 -22.84 -14.15 24.94
CA SER A 164 -22.32 -14.66 26.22
C SER A 164 -21.26 -13.69 26.74
N LYS A 165 -21.34 -13.41 28.04
CA LYS A 165 -20.65 -12.29 28.70
C LYS A 165 -19.52 -12.85 29.57
N VAL A 166 -18.27 -12.70 29.14
CA VAL A 166 -17.05 -13.06 29.90
C VAL A 166 -16.09 -11.88 29.77
N LYS A 167 -16.12 -10.99 30.76
CA LYS A 167 -15.05 -10.80 31.77
C LYS A 167 -13.71 -10.31 31.18
N GLU A 168 -13.63 -8.99 31.22
CA GLU A 168 -12.42 -8.17 31.31
C GLU A 168 -11.41 -8.70 32.35
N SER A 169 -10.17 -9.00 31.93
CA SER A 169 -8.98 -9.03 32.79
C SER A 169 -7.65 -9.04 32.01
N SER A 170 -6.78 -8.09 32.38
CA SER A 170 -5.30 -8.04 32.19
C SER A 170 -4.69 -7.97 30.77
N ASN A 171 -4.06 -6.82 30.49
CA ASN A 171 -3.07 -6.61 29.43
C ASN A 171 -1.81 -7.48 29.60
N LYS A 172 -1.23 -7.96 28.48
CA LYS A 172 0.24 -8.00 28.20
C LYS A 172 0.55 -8.45 26.75
N ASP A 173 1.33 -7.62 26.05
CA ASP A 173 2.37 -7.95 25.05
C ASP A 173 2.12 -8.65 23.69
N ASP A 174 0.89 -8.90 23.23
CA ASP A 174 0.64 -9.35 21.83
C ASP A 174 1.22 -8.38 20.74
N SER A 175 1.59 -7.14 21.12
CA SER A 175 2.20 -6.16 20.21
C SER A 175 3.73 -6.17 20.15
N ASP A 176 4.45 -6.83 21.07
CA ASP A 176 5.92 -6.77 21.13
C ASP A 176 6.60 -7.81 20.23
N ASP A 177 5.92 -8.92 19.96
CA ASP A 177 6.42 -9.99 19.10
C ASP A 177 6.48 -9.58 17.62
N LEU A 178 5.44 -8.92 17.08
CA LEU A 178 5.48 -8.31 15.74
C LEU A 178 6.54 -7.21 15.64
N LYS A 179 6.67 -6.36 16.67
CA LYS A 179 7.73 -5.33 16.72
C LYS A 179 9.13 -5.94 16.67
N THR A 180 9.32 -7.17 17.15
CA THR A 180 10.62 -7.86 17.08
C THR A 180 10.98 -8.16 15.63
N ILE A 181 10.05 -8.66 14.81
CA ILE A 181 10.25 -8.85 13.36
C ILE A 181 10.55 -7.51 12.69
N PHE A 182 9.77 -6.47 13.00
CA PHE A 182 9.90 -5.16 12.34
C PHE A 182 11.24 -4.49 12.67
N ARG A 183 11.64 -4.46 13.96
CA ARG A 183 12.95 -3.94 14.38
C ARG A 183 14.11 -4.71 13.78
N PHE A 184 14.00 -6.04 13.68
CA PHE A 184 15.05 -6.87 13.09
C PHE A 184 15.19 -6.61 11.58
N TYR A 185 14.08 -6.45 10.86
CA TYR A 185 14.08 -6.06 9.45
C TYR A 185 14.77 -4.71 9.23
N GLU A 186 14.37 -3.66 9.98
CA GLU A 186 14.93 -2.31 9.80
C GLU A 186 16.40 -2.23 10.21
N SER A 187 16.79 -2.89 11.32
CA SER A 187 18.16 -2.88 11.84
C SER A 187 19.17 -3.60 10.97
N ASN A 188 18.72 -4.51 10.09
CA ASN A 188 19.57 -5.29 9.19
C ASN A 188 19.71 -4.69 7.77
N GLY A 189 19.30 -3.43 7.57
CA GLY A 189 19.57 -2.70 6.33
C GLY A 189 18.63 -3.05 5.17
N PHE A 190 17.39 -3.47 5.46
CA PHE A 190 16.33 -3.61 4.46
C PHE A 190 15.59 -2.29 4.19
N GLY A 191 15.95 -1.21 4.88
CA GLY A 191 15.23 0.07 4.87
C GLY A 191 13.96 0.05 5.73
N THR A 192 13.21 1.15 5.70
CA THR A 192 11.95 1.31 6.44
C THR A 192 10.95 0.23 6.03
N LEU A 193 10.30 -0.40 7.00
CA LEU A 193 9.34 -1.46 6.74
C LEU A 193 8.03 -0.87 6.18
N GLY A 194 7.69 -1.23 4.93
CA GLY A 194 6.44 -0.80 4.31
C GLY A 194 5.21 -1.46 4.94
N GLN A 195 4.06 -0.76 4.95
CA GLN A 195 2.80 -1.29 5.51
C GLN A 195 2.36 -2.62 4.88
N LYS A 196 2.58 -2.80 3.56
CA LYS A 196 2.32 -4.08 2.90
C LYS A 196 3.19 -5.19 3.52
N THR A 197 4.48 -4.94 3.71
CA THR A 197 5.42 -5.90 4.30
C THR A 197 5.08 -6.23 5.76
N MET A 198 4.56 -5.27 6.53
CA MET A 198 4.00 -5.52 7.87
C MET A 198 2.83 -6.50 7.80
N GLN A 199 1.83 -6.22 6.96
CA GLN A 199 0.68 -7.10 6.75
C GLN A 199 1.08 -8.47 6.23
N ASP A 200 2.03 -8.53 5.29
CA ASP A 200 2.55 -9.79 4.75
C ASP A 200 3.17 -10.65 5.87
N PHE A 201 3.91 -10.07 6.82
CA PHE A 201 4.41 -10.80 7.99
C PHE A 201 3.28 -11.23 8.95
N GLU A 202 2.24 -10.41 9.14
CA GLU A 202 1.06 -10.80 9.92
C GLU A 202 0.27 -11.95 9.27
N TYR A 203 0.25 -12.04 7.93
CA TYR A 203 -0.31 -13.19 7.21
C TYR A 203 0.59 -14.42 7.39
N TRP A 204 1.89 -14.30 7.15
CA TRP A 204 2.82 -15.41 7.35
C TRP A 204 2.75 -16.02 8.75
N ILE A 205 2.61 -15.22 9.81
CA ILE A 205 2.42 -15.76 11.18
C ILE A 205 1.15 -16.62 11.25
N LYS A 206 0.02 -16.16 10.69
CA LYS A 206 -1.24 -16.92 10.65
C LYS A 206 -1.10 -18.19 9.83
N ASP A 207 -0.49 -18.11 8.65
CA ASP A 207 -0.30 -19.24 7.74
C ASP A 207 0.54 -20.34 8.43
N PHE A 208 1.64 -19.98 9.10
CA PHE A 208 2.45 -20.92 9.90
C PHE A 208 1.67 -21.52 11.09
N ILE A 209 0.82 -20.74 11.76
CA ILE A 209 -0.05 -21.23 12.84
C ILE A 209 -1.12 -22.20 12.30
N GLU A 210 -1.74 -21.91 11.15
CA GLU A 210 -2.76 -22.76 10.51
C GLU A 210 -2.20 -24.12 10.08
N ILE A 211 -0.93 -24.19 9.64
CA ILE A 211 -0.25 -25.46 9.33
C ILE A 211 0.33 -26.17 10.57
N GLY A 212 0.22 -25.59 11.77
CA GLY A 212 0.48 -26.24 13.06
C GLY A 212 1.72 -25.77 13.83
N ALA A 213 2.34 -24.65 13.46
CA ALA A 213 3.39 -24.04 14.28
C ALA A 213 2.79 -23.32 15.50
N THR A 214 3.57 -23.17 16.57
CA THR A 214 3.25 -22.20 17.63
C THR A 214 3.58 -20.79 17.15
N GLU A 215 2.87 -19.78 17.65
CA GLU A 215 3.13 -18.35 17.33
C GLU A 215 4.60 -17.97 17.52
N GLY A 216 5.16 -18.30 18.69
CA GLY A 216 6.58 -18.10 19.00
C GLY A 216 7.55 -18.88 18.09
N ASN A 217 7.12 -19.95 17.40
CA ASN A 217 7.90 -20.59 16.34
C ASN A 217 7.71 -19.89 14.99
N ALA A 218 6.50 -19.48 14.62
CA ALA A 218 6.23 -18.74 13.39
C ALA A 218 7.07 -17.45 13.30
N ILE A 219 7.11 -16.66 14.38
CA ILE A 219 7.96 -15.47 14.51
C ILE A 219 9.44 -15.81 14.30
N LYS A 220 9.92 -16.87 14.95
CA LYS A 220 11.30 -17.35 14.85
C LYS A 220 11.67 -17.83 13.44
N ILE A 221 10.75 -18.48 12.75
CA ILE A 221 10.90 -18.89 11.34
C ILE A 221 11.05 -17.64 10.46
N ILE A 222 10.18 -16.63 10.64
CA ILE A 222 10.28 -15.37 9.88
C ILE A 222 11.62 -14.65 10.14
N LEU A 223 12.06 -14.56 11.40
CA LEU A 223 13.37 -14.00 11.75
C LEU A 223 14.54 -14.76 11.09
N ALA A 224 14.48 -16.09 11.03
CA ALA A 224 15.48 -16.91 10.35
C ALA A 224 15.52 -16.65 8.83
N ALA A 225 14.36 -16.46 8.18
CA ALA A 225 14.29 -16.12 6.75
C ALA A 225 14.85 -14.70 6.47
N ILE A 226 14.62 -13.75 7.38
CA ILE A 226 15.23 -12.41 7.31
C ILE A 226 16.75 -12.52 7.47
N SER A 227 17.26 -13.30 8.43
CA SER A 227 18.70 -13.53 8.60
C SER A 227 19.34 -14.10 7.33
N GLU A 228 18.74 -15.14 6.76
CA GLU A 228 19.25 -15.76 5.53
C GLU A 228 19.29 -14.76 4.34
N ALA A 229 18.30 -13.87 4.25
CA ALA A 229 18.31 -12.78 3.26
C ALA A 229 19.43 -11.74 3.50
N VAL A 230 19.88 -11.54 4.75
CA VAL A 230 21.07 -10.72 5.08
C VAL A 230 22.36 -11.43 4.68
N ASP A 231 22.49 -12.71 5.05
CA ASP A 231 23.69 -13.53 4.84
C ASP A 231 24.01 -13.69 3.34
N TYR A 232 23.00 -13.90 2.50
CA TYR A 232 23.17 -13.93 1.04
C TYR A 232 23.24 -12.54 0.38
N ASN A 233 23.24 -11.45 1.16
CA ASN A 233 23.21 -10.06 0.67
C ASN A 233 22.02 -9.79 -0.29
N LYS A 234 20.89 -10.49 -0.08
CA LYS A 234 19.65 -10.39 -0.88
C LYS A 234 18.54 -9.73 -0.05
N ARG A 235 18.85 -8.57 0.53
CA ARG A 235 17.98 -7.79 1.44
C ARG A 235 16.73 -7.23 0.75
N SER A 236 15.76 -8.11 0.50
CA SER A 236 14.49 -7.78 -0.15
C SER A 236 13.39 -8.71 0.36
N TYR A 237 12.19 -8.15 0.58
CA TYR A 237 11.03 -8.97 0.96
C TYR A 237 10.73 -10.08 -0.07
N ALA A 238 10.94 -9.82 -1.37
CA ALA A 238 10.74 -10.82 -2.42
C ALA A 238 11.64 -12.07 -2.27
N TYR A 239 12.83 -11.93 -1.67
CA TYR A 239 13.70 -13.06 -1.35
C TYR A 239 13.22 -13.79 -0.09
N ILE A 240 12.87 -13.04 0.98
CA ILE A 240 12.30 -13.59 2.22
C ILE A 240 11.03 -14.40 1.92
N ASN A 241 10.10 -13.86 1.14
CA ASN A 241 8.85 -14.52 0.77
C ASN A 241 9.09 -15.87 0.06
N ARG A 242 10.12 -15.99 -0.77
CA ARG A 242 10.46 -17.25 -1.46
C ARG A 242 11.03 -18.28 -0.48
N ILE A 243 11.79 -17.85 0.52
CA ILE A 243 12.26 -18.71 1.62
C ILE A 243 11.06 -19.21 2.43
N LEU A 244 10.15 -18.32 2.82
CA LEU A 244 8.97 -18.68 3.61
C LEU A 244 8.05 -19.65 2.85
N GLN A 245 7.82 -19.45 1.54
CA GLN A 245 7.08 -20.39 0.70
C GLN A 245 7.73 -21.77 0.60
N ASP A 246 9.05 -21.85 0.49
CA ASP A 246 9.79 -23.13 0.47
C ASP A 246 9.68 -23.86 1.82
N TRP A 247 9.74 -23.13 2.94
CA TRP A 247 9.64 -23.67 4.29
C TRP A 247 8.23 -24.08 4.68
N GLU A 248 7.21 -23.34 4.23
CA GLU A 248 5.79 -23.70 4.33
C GLU A 248 5.51 -25.01 3.57
N GLN A 249 5.94 -25.10 2.30
CA GLN A 249 5.77 -26.31 1.48
C GLN A 249 6.45 -27.54 2.10
N LYS A 250 7.62 -27.34 2.73
CA LYS A 250 8.36 -28.39 3.44
C LYS A 250 7.85 -28.64 4.87
N ARG A 251 6.84 -27.89 5.33
CA ARG A 251 6.26 -27.92 6.69
C ARG A 251 7.31 -27.81 7.79
N TYR A 252 8.18 -26.82 7.70
CA TYR A 252 9.10 -26.47 8.78
C TYR A 252 8.31 -25.71 9.87
N LEU A 253 7.95 -26.40 10.96
CA LEU A 253 7.11 -25.86 12.05
C LEU A 253 7.93 -25.44 13.27
N THR A 254 9.24 -25.71 13.27
CA THR A 254 10.19 -25.37 14.33
C THR A 254 11.46 -24.75 13.76
N ILE A 255 12.22 -24.04 14.60
CA ILE A 255 13.59 -23.58 14.25
C ILE A 255 14.48 -24.76 13.84
N ASP A 256 14.32 -25.93 14.46
CA ASP A 256 15.24 -27.03 14.25
C ASP A 256 15.00 -27.73 12.90
N ASP A 257 13.77 -27.70 12.39
CA ASP A 257 13.45 -28.06 11.00
C ASP A 257 14.16 -27.11 10.01
N VAL A 258 14.08 -25.79 10.24
CA VAL A 258 14.75 -24.76 9.43
C VAL A 258 16.26 -25.00 9.41
N LYS A 259 16.89 -25.18 10.57
CA LYS A 259 18.34 -25.47 10.68
C LYS A 259 18.71 -26.78 10.00
N ALA A 260 17.88 -27.81 10.09
CA ALA A 260 18.10 -29.08 9.41
C ALA A 260 17.99 -28.93 7.88
N GLY A 261 17.07 -28.09 7.39
CA GLY A 261 16.96 -27.71 5.98
C GLY A 261 18.18 -26.94 5.45
N GLN A 262 18.59 -25.89 6.17
CA GLN A 262 19.75 -25.06 5.80
C GLN A 262 21.05 -25.88 5.72
N LYS A 263 21.26 -26.83 6.65
CA LYS A 263 22.43 -27.74 6.61
C LYS A 263 22.47 -28.61 5.34
N LYS A 264 21.32 -29.07 4.84
CA LYS A 264 21.25 -29.83 3.58
C LYS A 264 21.64 -28.95 2.39
N ILE A 265 21.07 -27.74 2.30
CA ILE A 265 21.38 -26.78 1.24
C ILE A 265 22.88 -26.42 1.21
N GLN A 266 23.54 -26.32 2.36
CA GLN A 266 25.00 -26.08 2.42
C GLN A 266 25.82 -27.30 1.98
N ALA A 267 25.41 -28.53 2.36
CA ALA A 267 26.07 -29.76 1.93
C ALA A 267 25.96 -29.97 0.40
N ASP A 268 24.77 -29.73 -0.17
CA ASP A 268 24.52 -29.88 -1.61
C ASP A 268 25.33 -28.87 -2.45
N LYS A 269 25.52 -27.65 -1.95
CA LYS A 269 26.37 -26.63 -2.61
C LYS A 269 27.85 -27.01 -2.62
N ASN A 270 28.36 -27.64 -1.57
CA ASN A 270 29.76 -28.07 -1.50
C ASN A 270 30.06 -29.26 -2.43
N ASN A 271 29.06 -30.08 -2.77
CA ASN A 271 29.19 -31.19 -3.72
C ASN A 271 29.10 -30.78 -5.20
N GLN A 272 28.98 -29.48 -5.51
CA GLN A 272 28.77 -28.97 -6.89
C GLN A 272 29.88 -28.02 -7.39
N GLN A 273 31.04 -27.97 -6.73
CA GLN A 273 32.24 -27.33 -7.32
C GLN A 273 33.01 -28.36 -8.17
N PRO A 274 33.13 -28.17 -9.49
CA PRO A 274 34.06 -28.95 -10.29
C PRO A 274 35.50 -28.52 -9.99
N GLU A 275 36.40 -29.47 -9.77
CA GLU A 275 37.83 -29.20 -9.65
C GLU A 275 38.36 -28.62 -10.97
N THR A 276 38.79 -27.35 -10.93
CA THR A 276 39.46 -26.72 -12.08
C THR A 276 40.90 -27.22 -12.16
N ASN A 277 41.09 -28.38 -12.78
CA ASN A 277 42.39 -28.77 -13.34
C ASN A 277 42.75 -27.77 -14.44
N THR A 278 43.50 -26.72 -14.09
CA THR A 278 44.28 -25.95 -15.06
C THR A 278 45.61 -26.64 -15.27
N ASP A 279 45.57 -27.65 -16.12
CA ASP A 279 46.75 -28.19 -16.79
C ASP A 279 47.03 -27.25 -17.98
N TYR A 280 48.06 -26.42 -17.84
CA TYR A 280 48.55 -25.52 -18.90
C TYR A 280 50.08 -25.55 -18.89
N ASP A 281 50.59 -26.63 -19.47
CA ASP A 281 51.98 -26.73 -19.92
C ASP A 281 52.31 -25.64 -20.97
N ASP A 282 53.60 -25.31 -21.04
CA ASP A 282 54.32 -24.66 -22.14
C ASP A 282 53.62 -23.52 -22.91
N LEU A 283 53.99 -22.28 -22.57
CA LEU A 283 54.35 -21.29 -23.60
C LEU A 283 55.65 -20.56 -23.22
N ASP A 284 56.71 -21.01 -23.89
CA ASP A 284 58.06 -20.45 -24.00
C ASP A 284 58.08 -18.93 -24.28
N TRP A 285 59.02 -18.22 -23.67
CA TRP A 285 59.35 -16.81 -23.95
C TRP A 285 60.87 -16.65 -23.98
N GLY A 286 61.42 -16.59 -25.20
CA GLY A 286 62.81 -16.21 -25.49
C GLY A 286 63.06 -14.70 -25.48
#